data_AF-A0A850B375-F1
#
_entry.id   AF-A0A850B375-F1
#
_cell.length_a   1.000
_cell.length_b   1.000
_cell.length_c   1.000
_cell.angle_alpha   90.00
_cell.angle_beta   90.00
_cell.angle_gamma   90.00
#
_symmetry.space_group_name_H-M   'P 1'
#
loop_
_entity.id
_entity.type
_entity.pdbx_description
1 polymer ?
#
loop_
_entity_poly.entity_id
_entity_poly.type
_entity_poly.pdbx_seq_one_letter_code
_entity_poly.pdbx_strand_id
1 'polypeptide(L)'
;MRRLRRDATKVWHNPEIQTFPRRPEQGATAARSHASRQDVHETKKHRAALEALFAPRQEAEPESGKGARKTAREAGSVKAASRIVLAPPPQSDPQATERQRLLGKLLCAEGRPKIAKAATEFLRAGFTFPEEQDVYLQLLEHTDETHVRSAIDVLSTLLVSELPKRRAVLESRLRRIEQFAEDADTRRAAERLRRRVTGRPEDQAPPSTEAQ
;
A
#
# COMPACT_ATOMS: atom_id res chain seq x y z
N MET A 1 -13.89 -32.63 33.62
CA MET A 1 -14.01 -31.66 32.52
C MET A 1 -12.74 -30.82 32.44
N ARG A 2 -12.26 -30.48 31.24
CA ARG A 2 -11.29 -29.37 31.01
C ARG A 2 -11.66 -28.72 29.66
N ARG A 3 -12.04 -27.43 29.65
CA ARG A 3 -12.32 -26.68 28.41
C ARG A 3 -11.11 -25.82 28.06
N LEU A 4 -10.68 -25.86 26.80
CA LEU A 4 -9.59 -25.03 26.30
C LEU A 4 -10.02 -23.56 26.33
N ARG A 5 -9.13 -22.65 26.75
CA ARG A 5 -9.17 -21.26 26.29
C ARG A 5 -8.21 -21.14 25.12
N ARG A 6 -8.74 -20.77 23.96
CA ARG A 6 -7.98 -20.49 22.75
C ARG A 6 -7.91 -18.98 22.52
N ASP A 7 -6.80 -18.56 21.93
CA ASP A 7 -6.68 -17.41 21.03
C ASP A 7 -7.13 -16.05 21.59
N ALA A 8 -6.27 -15.46 22.43
CA ALA A 8 -6.28 -14.01 22.63
C ALA A 8 -5.85 -13.31 21.34
N THR A 9 -6.75 -12.52 20.74
CA THR A 9 -6.48 -11.78 19.50
C THR A 9 -5.37 -10.76 19.69
N LYS A 10 -4.26 -10.97 18.97
CA LYS A 10 -3.04 -10.15 19.07
C LYS A 10 -3.19 -8.83 18.31
N VAL A 11 -4.06 -7.95 18.83
CA VAL A 11 -4.24 -6.58 18.34
C VAL A 11 -2.88 -5.88 18.38
N TRP A 12 -2.45 -5.33 17.24
CA TRP A 12 -1.24 -4.53 17.16
C TRP A 12 -1.48 -3.20 17.89
N HIS A 13 -0.96 -3.07 19.12
CA HIS A 13 -0.74 -1.76 19.70
C HIS A 13 0.39 -1.07 18.94
N ASN A 14 0.08 0.11 18.39
CA ASN A 14 1.00 0.91 17.61
C ASN A 14 1.63 1.98 18.54
N PRO A 15 2.90 1.84 18.96
CA PRO A 15 3.47 2.62 20.06
C PRO A 15 3.79 4.09 19.71
N GLU A 16 3.69 4.47 18.44
CA GLU A 16 4.02 5.82 17.95
C GLU A 16 2.93 6.89 18.21
N ILE A 17 1.73 6.51 18.67
CA ILE A 17 0.68 7.50 19.03
C ILE A 17 1.01 8.12 20.39
N GLN A 18 1.73 9.23 20.35
CA GLN A 18 2.16 9.99 21.52
C GLN A 18 0.96 10.48 22.36
N THR A 19 0.70 9.82 23.48
CA THR A 19 -0.22 10.33 24.51
C THR A 19 0.49 11.36 25.38
N PHE A 20 0.07 12.62 25.25
CA PHE A 20 0.61 13.75 26.03
C PHE A 20 0.62 13.46 27.55
N PRO A 21 1.70 13.79 28.28
CA PRO A 21 1.81 13.49 29.71
C PRO A 21 0.87 14.37 30.53
N ARG A 22 -0.23 13.79 31.04
CA ARG A 22 -1.13 14.46 32.00
C ARG A 22 -0.78 14.09 33.44
N ARG A 23 -0.29 15.06 34.21
CA ARG A 23 -0.14 15.02 35.68
C ARG A 23 -0.04 16.47 36.22
N PRO A 24 -0.56 16.79 37.41
CA PRO A 24 -1.80 16.35 38.05
C PRO A 24 -2.84 17.51 38.01
N GLU A 25 -3.45 17.85 39.15
CA GLU A 25 -4.62 18.74 39.42
C GLU A 25 -5.97 18.00 39.37
N GLN A 26 -6.67 17.80 40.48
CA GLN A 26 -7.29 18.76 41.43
C GLN A 26 -8.57 19.41 40.88
N GLY A 27 -9.47 19.78 41.80
CA GLY A 27 -10.91 19.80 41.55
C GLY A 27 -11.41 20.90 40.61
N ALA A 28 -12.12 20.49 39.55
CA ALA A 28 -13.00 21.36 38.77
C ALA A 28 -14.36 20.68 38.59
N THR A 29 -15.44 21.33 39.03
CA THR A 29 -16.80 20.82 38.92
C THR A 29 -17.31 20.91 37.48
N ALA A 30 -17.41 19.77 36.79
CA ALA A 30 -18.15 19.66 35.53
C ALA A 30 -19.61 19.27 35.80
N ALA A 31 -20.56 19.99 35.20
CA ALA A 31 -21.98 19.78 35.45
C ALA A 31 -22.46 18.38 34.99
N ARG A 32 -23.31 17.74 35.80
CA ARG A 32 -24.09 16.57 35.36
C ARG A 32 -25.16 17.04 34.38
N SER A 33 -24.83 17.06 33.09
CA SER A 33 -25.84 17.18 32.03
C SER A 33 -26.80 16.01 32.14
N HIS A 34 -28.05 16.30 32.51
CA HIS A 34 -29.13 15.32 32.51
C HIS A 34 -29.48 14.97 31.06
N ALA A 35 -28.81 13.97 30.50
CA ALA A 35 -29.16 13.39 29.21
C ALA A 35 -30.65 13.01 29.22
N SER A 36 -31.40 13.51 28.24
CA SER A 36 -32.83 13.26 28.13
C SER A 36 -33.09 11.76 27.94
N ARG A 37 -34.27 11.32 28.38
CA ARG A 37 -34.76 9.98 28.00
C ARG A 37 -34.90 9.83 26.48
N GLN A 38 -34.99 10.95 25.74
CA GLN A 38 -34.92 10.99 24.28
C GLN A 38 -33.51 10.67 23.76
N ASP A 39 -32.46 11.34 24.24
CA ASP A 39 -31.05 11.10 23.86
C ASP A 39 -30.66 9.62 24.05
N VAL A 40 -31.07 9.03 25.18
CA VAL A 40 -30.86 7.61 25.50
C VAL A 40 -31.65 6.68 24.56
N HIS A 41 -32.76 7.13 23.99
CA HIS A 41 -33.52 6.37 23.01
C HIS A 41 -32.96 6.53 21.59
N GLU A 42 -32.47 7.71 21.22
CA GLU A 42 -31.89 7.99 19.90
C GLU A 42 -30.52 7.33 19.74
N THR A 43 -29.65 7.40 20.76
CA THR A 43 -28.39 6.65 20.77
C THR A 43 -28.60 5.14 20.67
N LYS A 44 -29.66 4.59 21.27
CA LYS A 44 -30.08 3.18 21.09
C LYS A 44 -30.56 2.89 19.68
N LYS A 45 -31.39 3.75 19.08
CA LYS A 45 -31.84 3.62 17.68
C LYS A 45 -30.66 3.65 16.70
N HIS A 46 -29.74 4.61 16.90
CA HIS A 46 -28.52 4.75 16.09
C HIS A 46 -27.62 3.51 16.20
N ARG A 47 -27.40 2.98 17.41
CA ARG A 47 -26.65 1.73 17.61
C ARG A 47 -27.32 0.55 16.90
N ALA A 48 -28.64 0.37 17.05
CA ALA A 48 -29.38 -0.71 16.40
C ALA A 48 -29.38 -0.59 14.86
N ALA A 49 -29.41 0.63 14.32
CA ALA A 49 -29.32 0.87 12.88
C ALA A 49 -27.94 0.49 12.32
N LEU A 50 -26.85 0.82 13.03
CA LEU A 50 -25.50 0.37 12.67
C LEU A 50 -25.37 -1.17 12.79
N GLU A 51 -25.91 -1.76 13.86
CA GLU A 51 -25.90 -3.21 14.07
C GLU A 51 -26.66 -3.95 12.94
N ALA A 52 -27.77 -3.40 12.45
CA ALA A 52 -28.51 -3.94 11.31
C ALA A 52 -27.77 -3.81 9.96
N LEU A 53 -26.89 -2.82 9.79
CA LEU A 53 -26.06 -2.65 8.58
C LEU A 53 -24.86 -3.61 8.53
N PHE A 54 -24.37 -4.05 9.70
CA PHE A 54 -23.24 -4.97 9.82
C PHE A 54 -23.63 -6.39 10.27
N ALA A 55 -24.91 -6.67 10.47
CA ALA A 55 -25.41 -8.00 10.71
C ALA A 55 -25.07 -8.92 9.51
N PRO A 56 -24.51 -10.13 9.74
CA PRO A 56 -24.24 -11.06 8.65
C PRO A 56 -25.56 -11.40 7.94
N ARG A 57 -25.56 -11.23 6.61
CA ARG A 57 -26.75 -11.37 5.76
C ARG A 57 -27.28 -12.80 5.82
N GLN A 58 -28.25 -13.04 6.71
CA GLN A 58 -28.91 -14.33 6.83
C GLN A 58 -29.71 -14.60 5.56
N GLU A 59 -29.31 -15.62 4.81
CA GLU A 59 -29.95 -15.99 3.55
C GLU A 59 -31.31 -16.61 3.85
N ALA A 60 -32.38 -15.91 3.46
CA ALA A 60 -33.74 -16.40 3.59
C ALA A 60 -34.09 -17.28 2.38
N GLU A 61 -34.18 -18.59 2.59
CA GLU A 61 -34.80 -19.49 1.61
C GLU A 61 -36.30 -19.13 1.41
N PRO A 62 -36.81 -19.19 0.18
CA PRO A 62 -38.19 -18.84 -0.13
C PRO A 62 -39.13 -20.05 -0.05
N GLU A 63 -39.56 -20.44 1.15
CA GLU A 63 -40.63 -21.44 1.33
C GLU A 63 -42.05 -20.82 1.50
N SER A 64 -43.06 -21.59 1.17
CA SER A 64 -44.40 -21.13 0.77
C SER A 64 -45.43 -21.15 1.92
N GLY A 65 -46.06 -20.01 2.21
CA GLY A 65 -47.08 -19.88 3.27
C GLY A 65 -48.17 -18.84 2.99
N LYS A 66 -49.45 -19.26 3.01
CA LYS A 66 -50.63 -18.41 2.77
C LYS A 66 -51.21 -17.84 4.08
N GLY A 67 -51.67 -16.58 4.11
CA GLY A 67 -52.56 -16.09 5.18
C GLY A 67 -52.93 -14.59 5.15
N ALA A 68 -54.23 -14.29 5.05
CA ALA A 68 -54.98 -13.03 5.34
C ALA A 68 -54.24 -11.65 5.37
N ARG A 69 -54.62 -10.62 4.57
CA ARG A 69 -55.83 -9.75 4.67
C ARG A 69 -56.02 -9.13 6.07
N LYS A 70 -56.13 -7.81 6.29
CA LYS A 70 -56.38 -6.59 5.46
C LYS A 70 -55.38 -5.45 5.86
N THR A 71 -55.42 -4.14 5.53
CA THR A 71 -56.38 -3.20 4.90
C THR A 71 -55.64 -1.97 4.27
N ALA A 72 -56.36 -0.91 3.91
CA ALA A 72 -55.87 0.44 3.49
C ALA A 72 -55.13 1.21 4.62
N ARG A 73 -54.39 2.31 4.41
CA ARG A 73 -54.66 3.49 3.55
C ARG A 73 -53.38 4.21 3.03
N GLU A 74 -53.60 5.21 2.19
CA GLU A 74 -52.67 6.04 1.39
C GLU A 74 -51.55 6.83 2.11
N ALA A 75 -50.83 7.62 1.30
CA ALA A 75 -49.90 8.71 1.62
C ALA A 75 -48.44 8.28 1.92
N GLY A 76 -47.69 8.05 0.83
CA GLY A 76 -46.26 7.67 0.90
C GLY A 76 -45.51 7.90 -0.42
N SER A 77 -45.59 9.09 -1.01
CA SER A 77 -44.78 9.46 -2.20
C SER A 77 -43.30 9.67 -1.82
N VAL A 78 -42.64 8.57 -1.45
CA VAL A 78 -41.19 8.53 -1.26
C VAL A 78 -40.59 8.00 -2.54
N LYS A 79 -40.05 8.94 -3.34
CA LYS A 79 -39.36 8.75 -4.62
C LYS A 79 -38.68 7.39 -4.67
N ALA A 80 -39.07 6.54 -5.62
CA ALA A 80 -38.43 5.24 -5.85
C ALA A 80 -36.92 5.47 -5.94
N ALA A 81 -36.18 4.99 -4.93
CA ALA A 81 -34.79 5.36 -4.74
C ALA A 81 -34.03 5.00 -6.01
N SER A 82 -33.55 6.02 -6.72
CA SER A 82 -32.87 5.87 -8.00
C SER A 82 -31.79 4.83 -7.81
N ARG A 83 -31.98 3.66 -8.43
CA ARG A 83 -31.06 2.54 -8.28
C ARG A 83 -29.76 3.03 -8.90
N ILE A 84 -28.81 3.46 -8.07
CA ILE A 84 -27.51 3.91 -8.53
C ILE A 84 -26.81 2.65 -9.01
N VAL A 85 -27.09 2.30 -10.26
CA VAL A 85 -26.24 1.50 -11.11
C VAL A 85 -24.99 2.35 -11.29
N LEU A 86 -24.12 2.27 -10.29
CA LEU A 86 -22.73 2.66 -10.42
C LEU A 86 -22.27 1.94 -11.68
N ALA A 87 -21.97 2.70 -12.74
CA ALA A 87 -21.61 2.12 -14.02
C ALA A 87 -20.51 1.08 -13.78
N PRO A 88 -20.58 -0.13 -14.37
CA PRO A 88 -19.59 -1.17 -14.12
C PRO A 88 -18.19 -0.55 -14.23
N PRO A 89 -17.35 -0.66 -13.18
CA PRO A 89 -16.10 0.11 -13.10
C PRO A 89 -15.33 -0.13 -14.41
N PRO A 90 -14.94 0.96 -15.11
CA PRO A 90 -14.64 0.92 -16.54
C PRO A 90 -13.63 -0.19 -16.80
N GLN A 91 -14.08 -1.23 -17.53
CA GLN A 91 -13.51 -2.58 -17.47
C GLN A 91 -11.99 -2.52 -17.53
N SER A 92 -11.38 -2.60 -16.34
CA SER A 92 -9.97 -2.28 -16.14
C SER A 92 -9.16 -3.21 -17.01
N ASP A 93 -8.47 -2.64 -18.00
CA ASP A 93 -7.88 -3.35 -19.14
C ASP A 93 -7.20 -4.65 -18.67
N PRO A 94 -7.49 -5.81 -19.28
CA PRO A 94 -6.84 -7.07 -18.93
C PRO A 94 -5.31 -6.97 -18.96
N GLN A 95 -4.72 -6.10 -19.80
CA GLN A 95 -3.29 -5.81 -19.74
C GLN A 95 -2.88 -4.96 -18.53
N ALA A 96 -3.66 -3.94 -18.16
CA ALA A 96 -3.37 -3.10 -17.00
C ALA A 96 -3.48 -3.88 -15.68
N THR A 97 -4.48 -4.75 -15.55
CA THR A 97 -4.65 -5.61 -14.37
C THR A 97 -3.54 -6.67 -14.27
N GLU A 98 -3.15 -7.30 -15.38
CA GLU A 98 -2.00 -8.23 -15.39
C GLU A 98 -0.68 -7.50 -15.11
N ARG A 99 -0.46 -6.29 -15.65
CA ARG A 99 0.72 -5.47 -15.34
C ARG A 99 0.81 -5.15 -13.85
N GLN A 100 -0.29 -4.74 -13.22
CA GLN A 100 -0.35 -4.52 -11.78
C GLN A 100 -0.07 -5.80 -10.98
N ARG A 101 -0.62 -6.94 -11.41
CA ARG A 101 -0.39 -8.25 -10.76
C ARG A 101 1.08 -8.69 -10.83
N LEU A 102 1.72 -8.54 -11.98
CA LEU A 102 3.13 -8.89 -12.18
C LEU A 102 4.08 -7.89 -11.49
N LEU A 103 3.74 -6.59 -11.47
CA LEU A 103 4.50 -5.56 -10.74
C LEU A 103 4.46 -5.82 -9.23
N GLY A 104 3.28 -6.09 -8.66
CA GLY A 104 3.13 -6.48 -7.26
C GLY A 104 3.90 -7.76 -6.92
N LYS A 105 3.90 -8.74 -7.83
CA LYS A 105 4.71 -9.96 -7.68
C LYS A 105 6.22 -9.70 -7.69
N LEU A 106 6.71 -8.72 -8.45
CA LEU A 106 8.12 -8.30 -8.45
C LEU A 106 8.48 -7.54 -7.16
N LEU A 107 7.66 -6.58 -6.73
CA LEU A 107 7.89 -5.79 -5.52
C LEU A 107 7.82 -6.65 -4.24
N CYS A 108 6.96 -7.67 -4.21
CA CYS A 108 6.87 -8.65 -3.11
C CYS A 108 7.78 -9.89 -3.30
N ALA A 109 8.65 -9.92 -4.32
CA ALA A 109 9.64 -10.99 -4.44
C ALA A 109 10.78 -10.80 -3.43
N GLU A 110 11.29 -11.92 -2.91
CA GLU A 110 12.43 -11.90 -1.97
C GLU A 110 13.49 -12.89 -2.41
N GLY A 111 14.72 -12.39 -2.58
CA GLY A 111 15.90 -13.13 -3.00
C GLY A 111 16.02 -13.29 -4.52
N ARG A 112 17.27 -13.22 -5.00
CA ARG A 112 17.68 -13.27 -6.42
C ARG A 112 16.85 -14.20 -7.32
N PRO A 113 16.63 -15.50 -7.03
CA PRO A 113 15.90 -16.38 -7.95
C PRO A 113 14.41 -16.05 -8.08
N LYS A 114 13.75 -15.52 -7.04
CA LYS A 114 12.34 -15.08 -7.15
C LYS A 114 12.25 -13.77 -7.92
N ILE A 115 13.16 -12.84 -7.64
CA ILE A 115 13.26 -11.53 -8.29
C ILE A 115 13.53 -11.68 -9.79
N ALA A 116 14.53 -12.48 -10.16
CA ALA A 116 14.85 -12.75 -11.57
C ALA A 116 13.69 -13.40 -12.32
N LYS A 117 12.98 -14.36 -11.69
CA LYS A 117 11.79 -14.96 -12.28
C LYS A 117 10.65 -13.95 -12.45
N ALA A 118 10.39 -13.09 -11.47
CA ALA A 118 9.32 -12.09 -11.55
C ALA A 118 9.62 -11.01 -12.60
N ALA A 119 10.86 -10.52 -12.69
CA ALA A 119 11.30 -9.58 -13.72
C ALA A 119 11.20 -10.19 -15.13
N THR A 120 11.67 -11.43 -15.30
CA THR A 120 11.56 -12.17 -16.57
C THR A 120 10.11 -12.41 -16.97
N GLU A 121 9.22 -12.76 -16.03
CA GLU A 121 7.78 -12.91 -16.31
C GLU A 121 7.14 -11.58 -16.74
N PHE A 122 7.50 -10.46 -16.11
CA PHE A 122 7.00 -9.12 -16.43
C PHE A 122 7.43 -8.67 -17.83
N LEU A 123 8.71 -8.83 -18.18
CA LEU A 123 9.24 -8.51 -19.51
C LEU A 123 8.66 -9.44 -20.59
N ARG A 124 8.49 -10.74 -20.30
CA ARG A 124 7.87 -11.70 -21.22
C ARG A 124 6.38 -11.40 -21.48
N ALA A 125 5.71 -10.65 -20.60
CA ALA A 125 4.36 -10.13 -20.84
C ALA A 125 4.34 -8.88 -21.74
N GLY A 126 5.50 -8.39 -22.19
CA GLY A 126 5.62 -7.21 -23.06
C GLY A 126 5.51 -5.87 -22.33
N PHE A 127 5.62 -5.85 -21.00
CA PHE A 127 5.51 -4.62 -20.21
C PHE A 127 6.87 -3.96 -19.95
N THR A 128 6.92 -2.64 -20.06
CA THR A 128 8.03 -1.80 -19.60
C THR A 128 7.93 -1.55 -18.09
N PHE A 129 9.07 -1.51 -17.39
CA PHE A 129 9.10 -1.20 -15.97
C PHE A 129 8.71 0.27 -15.73
N PRO A 130 7.90 0.59 -14.70
CA PRO A 130 7.67 1.97 -14.29
C PRO A 130 8.96 2.64 -13.82
N GLU A 131 9.08 3.96 -14.00
CA GLU A 131 10.21 4.80 -13.57
C GLU A 131 10.23 5.03 -12.03
N GLU A 132 10.07 3.95 -11.26
CA GLU A 132 9.98 3.96 -9.80
C GLU A 132 11.23 3.39 -9.13
N GLN A 133 11.85 4.16 -8.22
CA GLN A 133 13.06 3.73 -7.50
C GLN A 133 12.93 2.33 -6.85
N ASP A 134 11.79 1.99 -6.25
CA ASP A 134 11.58 0.69 -5.59
C ASP A 134 11.62 -0.49 -6.56
N VAL A 135 11.23 -0.29 -7.83
CA VAL A 135 11.29 -1.31 -8.89
C VAL A 135 12.74 -1.56 -9.30
N TYR A 136 13.51 -0.50 -9.61
CA TYR A 136 14.91 -0.67 -10.00
C TYR A 136 15.80 -1.11 -8.84
N LEU A 137 15.51 -0.66 -7.61
CA LEU A 137 16.15 -1.20 -6.40
C LEU A 137 16.00 -2.72 -6.34
N GLN A 138 14.86 -3.27 -6.74
CA GLN A 138 14.64 -4.72 -6.79
C GLN A 138 15.40 -5.38 -7.93
N LEU A 139 15.45 -4.76 -9.12
CA LEU A 139 16.22 -5.26 -10.27
C LEU A 139 17.74 -5.31 -10.00
N LEU A 140 18.27 -4.58 -9.01
CA LEU A 140 19.66 -4.76 -8.54
C LEU A 140 19.96 -6.16 -7.96
N GLU A 141 18.95 -6.97 -7.63
CA GLU A 141 19.16 -8.37 -7.21
C GLU A 141 18.94 -9.40 -8.33
N HIS A 142 18.85 -8.97 -9.59
CA HIS A 142 18.72 -9.86 -10.73
C HIS A 142 19.92 -10.83 -10.88
N THR A 143 19.74 -11.89 -11.67
CA THR A 143 20.80 -12.88 -11.94
C THR A 143 21.61 -12.54 -13.18
N ASP A 144 20.98 -11.97 -14.21
CA ASP A 144 21.65 -11.44 -15.40
C ASP A 144 22.00 -9.96 -15.18
N GLU A 145 23.27 -9.62 -15.41
CA GLU A 145 23.85 -8.31 -15.16
C GLU A 145 23.46 -7.21 -16.16
N THR A 146 22.98 -7.56 -17.36
CA THR A 146 22.49 -6.55 -18.32
C THR A 146 21.31 -5.77 -17.74
N HIS A 147 20.42 -6.48 -17.05
CA HIS A 147 19.29 -5.93 -16.30
C HIS A 147 19.75 -5.14 -15.06
N VAL A 148 20.79 -5.62 -14.35
CA VAL A 148 21.38 -4.89 -13.20
C VAL A 148 21.99 -3.56 -13.65
N ARG A 149 22.70 -3.54 -14.78
CA ARG A 149 23.31 -2.34 -15.36
C ARG A 149 22.26 -1.32 -15.81
N SER A 150 21.26 -1.78 -16.57
CA SER A 150 20.10 -0.95 -16.94
C SER A 150 19.41 -0.35 -15.71
N ALA A 151 19.25 -1.12 -14.63
CA ALA A 151 18.71 -0.62 -13.37
C ALA A 151 19.63 0.39 -12.64
N ILE A 152 20.96 0.22 -12.70
CA ILE A 152 21.92 1.21 -12.20
C ILE A 152 21.83 2.50 -13.00
N ASP A 153 21.75 2.43 -14.32
CA ASP A 153 21.71 3.59 -15.20
C ASP A 153 20.41 4.39 -15.02
N VAL A 154 19.24 3.74 -14.92
CA VAL A 154 17.96 4.41 -14.60
C VAL A 154 17.91 4.92 -13.15
N LEU A 155 18.48 4.22 -12.18
CA LEU A 155 18.65 4.80 -10.84
C LEU A 155 19.59 6.02 -10.86
N SER A 156 20.56 6.06 -11.78
CA SER A 156 21.48 7.20 -11.91
C SER A 156 20.84 8.46 -12.50
N THR A 157 19.75 8.32 -13.27
CA THR A 157 18.95 9.46 -13.78
C THR A 157 17.88 9.87 -12.77
N LEU A 158 17.12 8.92 -12.20
CA LEU A 158 16.09 9.21 -11.19
C LEU A 158 16.66 9.95 -9.96
N LEU A 159 17.88 9.60 -9.54
CA LEU A 159 18.54 10.23 -8.39
C LEU A 159 19.20 11.59 -8.70
N VAL A 160 18.95 12.17 -9.88
CA VAL A 160 19.21 13.60 -10.18
C VAL A 160 18.02 14.47 -9.76
N SER A 161 16.79 13.97 -9.93
CA SER A 161 15.55 14.68 -9.59
C SER A 161 14.96 14.27 -8.23
N GLU A 162 15.21 13.05 -7.76
CA GLU A 162 14.64 12.49 -6.52
C GLU A 162 15.70 12.12 -5.47
N LEU A 163 15.33 12.20 -4.19
CA LEU A 163 16.15 11.67 -3.10
C LEU A 163 16.05 10.13 -3.01
N PRO A 164 17.13 9.40 -2.64
CA PRO A 164 17.09 7.94 -2.56
C PRO A 164 16.17 7.43 -1.43
N LYS A 165 14.99 6.91 -1.79
CA LYS A 165 13.96 6.40 -0.84
C LYS A 165 14.50 5.43 0.21
N ARG A 166 15.48 4.60 -0.16
CA ARG A 166 16.06 3.54 0.69
C ARG A 166 17.60 3.56 0.66
N ARG A 167 18.22 4.72 0.89
CA ARG A 167 19.68 4.94 0.79
C ARG A 167 20.56 3.79 1.34
N ALA A 168 20.30 3.29 2.54
CA ALA A 168 21.09 2.20 3.14
C ALA A 168 20.96 0.85 2.39
N VAL A 169 19.78 0.54 1.84
CA VAL A 169 19.55 -0.66 1.02
C VAL A 169 20.23 -0.50 -0.34
N LEU A 170 20.14 0.70 -0.95
CA LEU A 170 20.81 1.04 -2.19
C LEU A 170 22.34 0.88 -2.06
N GLU A 171 22.95 1.50 -1.05
CA GLU A 171 24.39 1.41 -0.81
C GLU A 171 24.84 -0.04 -0.57
N SER A 172 24.09 -0.81 0.23
CA SER A 172 24.38 -2.22 0.51
C SER A 172 24.30 -3.10 -0.76
N ARG A 173 23.28 -2.90 -1.60
CA ARG A 173 23.14 -3.59 -2.89
C ARG A 173 24.25 -3.19 -3.87
N LEU A 174 24.55 -1.90 -4.02
CA LEU A 174 25.62 -1.42 -4.91
C LEU A 174 27.00 -1.91 -4.47
N ARG A 175 27.33 -1.86 -3.16
CA ARG A 175 28.59 -2.40 -2.63
C ARG A 175 28.72 -3.91 -2.86
N ARG A 176 27.62 -4.67 -2.82
CA ARG A 176 27.62 -6.10 -3.17
C ARG A 176 27.90 -6.30 -4.67
N ILE A 177 27.31 -5.49 -5.54
CA ILE A 177 27.55 -5.57 -7.00
C ILE A 177 29.00 -5.22 -7.33
N GLU A 178 29.53 -4.13 -6.75
CA GLU A 178 30.94 -3.72 -6.83
C GLU A 178 31.92 -4.84 -6.44
N GLN A 179 31.56 -5.68 -5.46
CA GLN A 179 32.40 -6.78 -4.95
C GLN A 179 32.22 -8.12 -5.68
N PHE A 180 31.03 -8.42 -6.23
CA PHE A 180 30.66 -9.77 -6.67
C PHE A 180 30.06 -9.87 -8.08
N ALA A 181 29.87 -8.76 -8.81
CA ALA A 181 29.56 -8.83 -10.23
C ALA A 181 30.76 -9.35 -11.02
N GLU A 182 30.50 -10.16 -12.05
CA GLU A 182 31.50 -10.79 -12.91
C GLU A 182 32.03 -9.81 -13.96
N ASP A 183 31.19 -8.93 -14.51
CA ASP A 183 31.62 -7.92 -15.49
C ASP A 183 32.24 -6.66 -14.84
N ALA A 184 33.27 -6.14 -15.51
CA ALA A 184 34.01 -4.96 -15.08
C ALA A 184 33.18 -3.67 -15.19
N ASP A 185 32.33 -3.51 -16.20
CA ASP A 185 31.53 -2.31 -16.39
C ASP A 185 30.30 -2.29 -15.49
N THR A 186 29.72 -3.46 -15.17
CA THR A 186 28.73 -3.59 -14.09
C THR A 186 29.32 -3.13 -12.74
N ARG A 187 30.53 -3.60 -12.37
CA ARG A 187 31.23 -3.16 -11.15
C ARG A 187 31.49 -1.65 -11.15
N ARG A 188 32.04 -1.11 -12.23
CA ARG A 188 32.31 0.34 -12.39
C ARG A 188 31.04 1.19 -12.31
N ALA A 189 29.93 0.74 -12.90
CA ALA A 189 28.66 1.46 -12.84
C ALA A 189 28.12 1.53 -11.40
N ALA A 190 28.17 0.40 -10.68
CA ALA A 190 27.76 0.34 -9.28
C ALA A 190 28.63 1.24 -8.39
N GLU A 191 29.95 1.25 -8.59
CA GLU A 191 30.89 2.12 -7.87
C GLU A 191 30.58 3.62 -8.10
N ARG A 192 30.42 4.04 -9.37
CA ARG A 192 30.08 5.44 -9.72
C ARG A 192 28.78 5.89 -9.05
N LEU A 193 27.73 5.07 -9.11
CA LEU A 193 26.46 5.40 -8.45
C LEU A 193 26.60 5.42 -6.93
N ARG A 194 27.36 4.49 -6.34
CA ARG A 194 27.61 4.45 -4.90
C ARG A 194 28.36 5.70 -4.43
N ARG A 195 29.42 6.16 -5.10
CA ARG A 195 30.15 7.41 -4.76
C ARG A 195 29.22 8.63 -4.70
N ARG A 196 28.31 8.76 -5.68
CA ARG A 196 27.28 9.82 -5.73
C ARG A 196 26.32 9.72 -4.53
N VAL A 197 25.85 8.52 -4.20
CA VAL A 197 24.86 8.28 -3.12
C VAL A 197 25.46 8.40 -1.72
N THR A 198 26.72 8.03 -1.52
CA THR A 198 27.38 8.10 -0.20
C THR A 198 27.85 9.51 0.15
N GLY A 199 28.29 10.28 -0.83
CA GLY A 199 28.71 11.66 -0.64
C GLY A 199 30.22 11.83 -0.55
N ARG A 200 30.92 11.49 -1.63
CA ARG A 200 31.81 12.51 -2.21
C ARG A 200 31.25 12.84 -3.60
N PRO A 201 30.51 13.95 -3.78
CA PRO A 201 30.37 14.50 -5.11
C PRO A 201 31.79 14.82 -5.58
N GLU A 202 32.25 14.16 -6.65
CA GLU A 202 33.37 14.69 -7.40
C GLU A 202 32.90 15.98 -8.05
N ASP A 203 33.80 16.95 -8.16
CA ASP A 203 33.47 18.29 -8.64
C ASP A 203 32.70 18.20 -9.96
N GLN A 204 31.54 18.86 -10.02
CA GLN A 204 31.12 19.47 -11.27
C GLN A 204 32.08 20.64 -11.54
N ALA A 205 33.33 20.31 -11.86
CA ALA A 205 34.22 21.23 -12.52
C ALA A 205 33.48 21.65 -13.80
N PRO A 206 33.08 22.92 -13.94
CA PRO A 206 32.55 23.36 -15.22
C PRO A 206 33.63 23.10 -16.27
N PRO A 207 33.26 22.73 -17.52
CA PRO A 207 34.25 22.72 -18.58
C PRO A 207 34.89 24.10 -18.62
N SER A 208 36.22 24.16 -18.47
CA SER A 208 36.97 25.40 -18.59
C SER A 208 36.80 25.91 -20.01
N THR A 209 35.83 26.80 -20.21
CA THR A 209 35.65 27.53 -21.46
C THR A 209 36.77 28.55 -21.56
N GLU A 210 37.97 28.08 -21.90
CA GLU A 210 39.12 28.94 -22.25
C GLU A 210 38.74 29.74 -23.49
N ALA A 211 38.28 30.96 -23.24
CA ALA A 211 37.92 31.92 -24.26
C ALA A 211 39.17 32.69 -24.71
N GLN A 212 39.60 32.39 -25.95
CA GLN A 212 40.35 33.25 -26.87
C GLN A 212 41.71 33.79 -26.39
#